data_AF-A0A7S3NQG3-F1
#
_entry.id   AF-A0A7S3NQG3-F1
#
_cell.length_a   1.000
_cell.length_b   1.000
_cell.length_c   1.000
_cell.angle_alpha   90.00
_cell.angle_beta   90.00
_cell.angle_gamma   90.00
#
_symmetry.space_group_name_H-M   'P 1'
#
loop_
_entity.id
_entity.type
_entity.pdbx_description
1 polymer ?
#
loop_
_entity_poly.entity_id
_entity_poly.type
_entity_poly.pdbx_seq_one_letter_code
_entity_poly.pdbx_strand_id
1 'polypeptide(L)'
;DDSKSVLNAFDFQAIDEMDPSLSEGHRIVYEREVPFELRIQDNDTGPQEVGTLEAIKVKILVLGEDGNPEQIRVELSSENDMFFHYTHNIEEGSFSKVQETQKLMVEYPDYPNILIKMLNSCIKEPHSFLAVFIMQRDGSARLDFIQNMEYKFVELLSC
;
A
#
# COMPACT_ATOMS: atom_id res chain seq x y z
N ASP A 1 33.02 -25.36 -18.83
CA ASP A 1 32.53 -24.90 -17.53
C ASP A 1 32.71 -23.39 -17.45
N ASP A 2 32.13 -22.65 -18.41
CA ASP A 2 32.36 -21.20 -18.63
C ASP A 2 31.06 -20.37 -18.60
N SER A 3 29.92 -21.01 -18.32
CA SER A 3 28.61 -20.36 -18.40
C SER A 3 28.19 -19.65 -17.10
N LYS A 4 29.02 -19.70 -16.04
CA LYS A 4 28.71 -19.14 -14.72
C LYS A 4 29.25 -17.71 -14.49
N SER A 5 30.03 -17.16 -15.41
CA SER A 5 30.70 -15.86 -15.21
C SER A 5 29.93 -14.65 -15.76
N VAL A 6 28.86 -14.84 -16.55
CA VAL A 6 28.19 -13.73 -17.25
C VAL A 6 27.08 -13.08 -16.41
N LEU A 7 26.57 -13.78 -15.38
CA LEU A 7 25.48 -13.27 -14.53
C LEU A 7 25.94 -12.41 -13.34
N ASN A 8 27.24 -12.46 -12.98
CA ASN A 8 27.81 -11.67 -11.88
C ASN A 8 28.27 -10.26 -12.30
N ALA A 9 28.08 -9.88 -13.57
CA ALA A 9 28.54 -8.60 -14.12
C ALA A 9 27.40 -7.61 -14.44
N PHE A 10 26.15 -7.96 -14.14
CA PHE A 10 25.08 -6.97 -14.12
C PHE A 10 25.09 -6.29 -12.76
N ASP A 11 25.55 -5.04 -12.75
CA ASP A 11 25.49 -4.18 -11.60
C ASP A 11 24.02 -3.76 -11.38
N PHE A 12 23.31 -4.50 -10.52
CA PHE A 12 21.90 -4.24 -10.20
C PHE A 12 21.71 -2.87 -9.54
N GLN A 13 22.75 -2.26 -8.97
CA GLN A 13 22.68 -0.90 -8.42
C GLN A 13 22.35 0.13 -9.50
N ALA A 14 22.88 -0.04 -10.71
CA ALA A 14 22.58 0.86 -11.83
C ALA A 14 21.13 0.73 -12.34
N ILE A 15 20.49 -0.43 -12.10
CA ILE A 15 19.07 -0.64 -12.44
C ILE A 15 18.18 -0.08 -11.32
N ASP A 16 18.59 -0.23 -10.06
CA ASP A 16 17.90 0.36 -8.91
C ASP A 16 17.96 1.90 -8.95
N GLU A 17 19.09 2.49 -9.39
CA GLU A 17 19.24 3.93 -9.63
C GLU A 17 18.33 4.47 -10.75
N MET A 18 17.82 3.60 -11.63
CA MET A 18 16.88 3.96 -12.69
C MET A 18 15.42 3.87 -12.25
N ASP A 19 15.11 3.30 -11.07
CA ASP A 19 13.75 3.31 -10.52
C ASP A 19 13.47 4.69 -9.87
N PRO A 20 12.53 5.49 -10.40
CA PRO A 20 12.14 6.77 -9.79
C PRO A 20 11.63 6.59 -8.35
N SER A 21 11.13 5.40 -8.00
CA SER A 21 10.73 5.09 -6.62
C SER A 21 11.93 4.88 -5.69
N LEU A 22 13.16 4.79 -6.18
CA LEU A 22 14.38 4.60 -5.36
C LEU A 22 15.32 5.82 -5.40
N SER A 23 15.04 6.81 -6.26
CA SER A 23 15.96 7.91 -6.58
C SER A 23 16.25 8.88 -5.42
N GLU A 24 15.55 8.78 -4.29
CA GLU A 24 15.71 9.67 -3.12
C GLU A 24 16.28 8.97 -1.89
N GLY A 25 16.74 7.72 -2.01
CA GLY A 25 17.29 6.95 -0.88
C GLY A 25 16.25 6.11 -0.12
N HIS A 26 15.06 5.95 -0.68
CA HIS A 26 14.05 5.03 -0.16
C HIS A 26 14.53 3.58 -0.26
N ARG A 27 14.22 2.78 0.75
CA ARG A 27 14.34 1.32 0.72
C ARG A 27 12.96 0.69 0.63
N ILE A 28 12.80 -0.31 -0.22
CA ILE A 28 11.57 -1.11 -0.28
C ILE A 28 11.57 -2.07 0.91
N VAL A 29 10.55 -1.95 1.77
CA VAL A 29 10.33 -2.85 2.92
C VAL A 29 9.23 -3.88 2.67
N TYR A 30 8.43 -3.68 1.64
CA TYR A 30 7.37 -4.60 1.21
C TYR A 30 7.06 -4.41 -0.28
N GLU A 31 6.94 -5.52 -1.02
CA GLU A 31 6.46 -5.53 -2.40
C GLU A 31 5.71 -6.83 -2.68
N ARG A 32 4.39 -6.75 -2.89
CA ARG A 32 3.51 -7.91 -3.16
C ARG A 32 2.28 -7.47 -3.95
N GLU A 33 1.69 -8.40 -4.68
CA GLU A 33 0.32 -8.26 -5.15
C GLU A 33 -0.67 -8.61 -4.03
N VAL A 34 -1.71 -7.80 -3.89
CA VAL A 34 -2.73 -7.94 -2.85
C VAL A 34 -4.10 -7.82 -3.49
N PRO A 35 -5.07 -8.70 -3.15
CA PRO A 35 -6.43 -8.59 -3.67
C PRO A 35 -7.14 -7.37 -3.06
N PHE A 36 -7.48 -6.40 -3.90
CA PHE A 36 -8.18 -5.18 -3.53
C PHE A 36 -9.57 -5.17 -4.15
N GLU A 37 -10.57 -4.78 -3.38
CA GLU A 37 -11.89 -4.45 -3.91
C GLU A 37 -11.89 -2.97 -4.34
N LEU A 38 -11.85 -2.73 -5.65
CA LEU A 38 -11.87 -1.39 -6.23
C LEU A 38 -13.31 -0.90 -6.35
N ARG A 39 -13.57 0.30 -5.82
CA ARG A 39 -14.86 0.97 -5.92
C ARG A 39 -14.67 2.37 -6.48
N ILE A 40 -15.59 2.81 -7.32
CA ILE A 40 -15.66 4.20 -7.80
C ILE A 40 -16.83 4.86 -7.08
N GLN A 41 -16.58 5.96 -6.38
CA GLN A 41 -17.62 6.73 -5.73
C GLN A 41 -18.01 7.94 -6.58
N ASP A 42 -19.28 7.99 -6.99
CA ASP A 42 -19.88 9.17 -7.63
C ASP A 42 -20.95 9.76 -6.69
N ASN A 43 -20.89 11.07 -6.45
CA ASN A 43 -21.79 11.75 -5.51
C ASN A 43 -23.27 11.75 -5.98
N ASP A 44 -23.52 11.39 -7.24
CA ASP A 44 -24.85 11.38 -7.88
C ASP A 44 -25.49 9.99 -8.03
N THR A 45 -24.76 8.91 -7.76
CA THR A 45 -25.30 7.54 -7.89
C THR A 45 -25.76 7.00 -6.54
N GLY A 46 -26.90 6.29 -6.54
CA GLY A 46 -27.52 5.66 -5.37
C GLY A 46 -26.65 4.59 -4.68
N PRO A 47 -27.23 3.53 -4.10
CA PRO A 47 -26.48 2.60 -3.25
C PRO A 47 -25.21 2.06 -3.93
N GLN A 48 -24.11 2.16 -3.19
CA GLN A 48 -22.72 1.86 -3.52
C GLN A 48 -22.57 0.70 -4.53
N GLU A 49 -21.93 0.95 -5.67
CA GLU A 49 -21.60 -0.10 -6.65
C GLU A 49 -20.79 -1.21 -5.98
N VAL A 50 -21.11 -2.47 -6.32
CA VAL A 50 -20.33 -3.63 -5.92
C VAL A 50 -18.97 -3.53 -6.62
N GLY A 51 -17.88 -3.47 -5.84
CA GLY A 51 -16.55 -3.25 -6.39
C GLY A 51 -16.00 -4.44 -7.18
N THR A 52 -14.99 -4.19 -8.00
CA THR A 52 -14.24 -5.25 -8.71
C THR A 52 -13.06 -5.72 -7.87
N LEU A 53 -12.86 -7.03 -7.79
CA LEU A 53 -11.69 -7.59 -7.10
C LEU A 53 -10.51 -7.66 -8.08
N GLU A 54 -9.43 -6.96 -7.78
CA GLU A 54 -8.23 -6.90 -8.62
C GLU A 54 -6.95 -7.16 -7.80
N ALA A 55 -5.97 -7.78 -8.43
CA ALA A 55 -4.64 -7.92 -7.86
C ALA A 55 -3.88 -6.61 -8.06
N ILE A 56 -3.68 -5.86 -6.98
CA ILE A 56 -2.97 -4.58 -6.99
C ILE A 56 -1.56 -4.81 -6.47
N LYS A 57 -0.56 -4.33 -7.22
CA LYS A 57 0.83 -4.33 -6.80
C LYS A 57 1.04 -3.21 -5.78
N VAL A 58 1.39 -3.60 -4.56
CA VAL A 58 1.64 -2.70 -3.43
C VAL A 58 3.13 -2.68 -3.12
N LYS A 59 3.75 -1.50 -3.14
CA LYS A 59 5.09 -1.26 -2.60
C LYS A 59 4.97 -0.39 -1.35
N ILE A 60 5.70 -0.75 -0.29
CA ILE A 60 5.93 0.13 0.87
C ILE A 60 7.41 0.46 0.90
N LEU A 61 7.70 1.74 0.90
CA LEU A 61 9.04 2.31 0.87
C LEU A 61 9.26 3.16 2.12
N VAL A 62 10.47 3.12 2.67
CA VAL A 62 10.85 3.91 3.84
C VAL A 62 12.09 4.74 3.49
N LEU A 63 12.04 6.02 3.79
CA LEU A 63 13.20 6.91 3.79
C LEU A 63 13.68 7.10 5.23
N GLY A 64 15.00 7.12 5.44
CA GLY A 64 15.60 7.19 6.79
C GLY A 64 15.78 5.83 7.46
N GLU A 65 16.07 5.85 8.76
CA GLU A 65 16.39 4.65 9.56
C GLU A 65 15.12 3.96 10.07
N ASP A 66 15.15 2.63 10.25
CA ASP A 66 13.99 1.84 10.71
C ASP A 66 13.39 2.33 12.05
N GLY A 67 14.21 2.84 12.96
CA GLY A 67 13.76 3.37 14.25
C GLY A 67 13.37 4.85 14.23
N ASN A 68 13.67 5.55 13.13
CA ASN A 68 13.40 6.98 12.96
C ASN A 68 13.20 7.29 11.47
N PRO A 69 12.11 6.79 10.86
CA PRO A 69 11.85 7.03 9.45
C PRO A 69 11.58 8.51 9.22
N GLU A 70 12.06 9.04 8.11
CA GLU A 70 11.77 10.41 7.68
C GLU A 70 10.44 10.45 6.91
N GLN A 71 10.21 9.43 6.08
CA GLN A 71 9.00 9.30 5.28
C GLN A 71 8.67 7.82 5.04
N ILE A 72 7.38 7.49 5.08
CA ILE A 72 6.83 6.21 4.66
C ILE A 72 5.99 6.48 3.41
N ARG A 73 6.27 5.77 2.32
CA ARG A 73 5.53 5.88 1.06
C ARG A 73 4.89 4.54 0.72
N VAL A 74 3.58 4.54 0.48
CA VAL A 74 2.84 3.40 -0.06
C VAL A 74 2.48 3.71 -1.50
N GLU A 75 2.87 2.83 -2.42
CA GLU A 75 2.54 2.94 -3.84
C GLU A 75 1.62 1.78 -4.22
N LEU A 76 0.56 2.10 -4.94
CA LEU A 76 -0.38 1.16 -5.55
C LEU A 76 -0.28 1.29 -7.06
N SER A 77 -0.16 0.15 -7.74
CA SER A 77 -0.12 0.09 -9.20
C SER A 77 -0.89 -1.13 -9.72
N SER A 78 -1.47 -1.02 -10.91
CA SER A 78 -2.13 -2.13 -11.59
C SER A 78 -1.29 -2.62 -12.76
N GLU A 79 -1.31 -3.93 -13.01
CA GLU A 79 -0.75 -4.49 -14.25
C GLU A 79 -1.70 -4.31 -15.45
N ASN A 80 -3.00 -4.14 -15.18
CA ASN A 80 -4.04 -4.04 -16.21
C ASN A 80 -4.31 -2.59 -16.65
N ASP A 81 -3.97 -1.61 -15.81
CA ASP A 81 -4.16 -0.19 -16.08
C ASP A 81 -2.91 0.62 -15.70
N MET A 82 -2.19 1.09 -16.72
CA MET A 82 -0.98 1.90 -16.54
C MET A 82 -1.24 3.27 -15.90
N PHE A 83 -2.49 3.76 -15.92
CA PHE A 83 -2.88 5.02 -15.28
C PHE A 83 -3.31 4.83 -13.83
N PHE A 84 -3.53 3.58 -13.39
CA PHE A 84 -3.75 3.28 -11.98
C PHE A 84 -2.40 3.37 -11.26
N HIS A 85 -2.13 4.55 -10.71
CA HIS A 85 -0.98 4.77 -9.84
C HIS A 85 -1.36 5.73 -8.73
N TYR A 86 -1.34 5.23 -7.49
CA TYR A 86 -1.67 6.00 -6.30
C TYR A 86 -0.53 5.95 -5.31
N THR A 87 -0.25 7.10 -4.70
CA THR A 87 0.83 7.25 -3.76
C THR A 87 0.31 7.87 -2.48
N HIS A 88 0.64 7.25 -1.36
CA HIS A 88 0.34 7.73 -0.03
C HIS A 88 1.65 7.99 0.71
N ASN A 89 1.98 9.26 0.90
CA ASN A 89 3.18 9.71 1.61
C ASN A 89 2.79 10.14 3.02
N ILE A 90 3.40 9.52 4.03
CA ILE A 90 3.24 9.89 5.43
C ILE A 90 4.60 10.21 6.03
N GLU A 91 4.69 11.39 6.62
CA GLU A 91 5.74 11.84 7.55
C GLU A 91 5.19 11.86 8.99
N GLU A 92 6.07 11.94 9.99
CA GLU A 92 5.71 11.91 11.41
C GLU A 92 4.60 12.92 11.77
N GLY A 93 4.71 14.17 11.31
CA GLY A 93 3.72 15.21 11.59
C GLY A 93 2.35 14.97 10.94
N SER A 94 2.30 14.25 9.81
CA SER A 94 1.05 13.84 9.18
C SER A 94 0.46 12.59 9.85
N PHE A 95 1.31 11.69 10.34
CA PHE A 95 0.89 10.48 11.05
C PHE A 95 0.16 10.79 12.35
N SER A 96 0.53 11.83 13.10
CA SER A 96 -0.19 12.21 14.32
C SER A 96 -1.68 12.43 14.06
N LYS A 97 -2.06 12.96 12.89
CA LYS A 97 -3.47 13.13 12.50
C LYS A 97 -4.17 11.79 12.25
N VAL A 98 -3.48 10.85 11.59
CA VAL A 98 -3.97 9.48 11.37
C VAL A 98 -4.17 8.78 12.72
N GLN A 99 -3.19 8.91 13.61
CA GLN A 99 -3.20 8.33 14.95
C GLN A 99 -4.35 8.87 15.80
N GLU A 100 -4.56 10.19 15.83
CA GLU A 100 -5.67 10.82 16.56
C GLU A 100 -7.05 10.47 15.97
N THR A 101 -7.18 10.57 14.65
CA THR A 101 -8.46 10.35 13.95
C THR A 101 -8.93 8.91 14.11
N GLN A 102 -8.00 7.95 14.06
CA GLN A 102 -8.32 6.52 14.07
C GLN A 102 -7.97 5.82 15.38
N LYS A 103 -7.53 6.58 16.39
CA LYS A 103 -7.17 6.10 17.73
C LYS A 103 -6.14 4.96 17.70
N LEU A 104 -5.13 5.10 16.83
CA LEU A 104 -4.05 4.12 16.74
C LEU A 104 -3.19 4.20 18.01
N MET A 105 -2.88 3.05 18.59
CA MET A 105 -2.02 2.94 19.80
C MET A 105 -0.54 2.74 19.46
N VAL A 106 -0.18 2.91 18.20
CA VAL A 106 1.15 2.57 17.66
C VAL A 106 1.92 3.84 17.34
N GLU A 107 3.24 3.74 17.41
CA GLU A 107 4.13 4.85 17.09
C GLU A 107 4.42 4.90 15.59
N TYR A 108 4.84 6.06 15.10
CA TYR A 108 5.13 6.27 13.68
C TYR A 108 6.12 5.25 13.07
N PRO A 109 7.24 4.87 13.74
CA PRO A 109 8.16 3.86 13.20
C PRO A 109 7.53 2.47 13.01
N ASP A 110 6.47 2.14 13.75
CA ASP A 110 5.78 0.85 13.65
C ASP A 110 4.72 0.82 12.54
N TYR A 111 4.36 1.98 11.99
CA TYR A 111 3.29 2.10 11.01
C TYR A 111 3.48 1.24 9.74
N PRO A 112 4.68 1.13 9.12
CA PRO A 112 4.89 0.24 7.97
C PRO A 112 4.59 -1.22 8.32
N ASN A 113 5.01 -1.67 9.51
CA ASN A 113 4.80 -3.04 9.96
C ASN A 113 3.31 -3.37 10.14
N ILE A 114 2.49 -2.40 10.47
CA ILE A 114 1.03 -2.57 10.59
C ILE A 114 0.40 -2.72 9.22
N LEU A 115 0.74 -1.84 8.28
CA LEU A 115 0.29 -1.94 6.89
C LEU A 115 0.67 -3.30 6.28
N ILE A 116 1.93 -3.72 6.47
CA ILE A 116 2.43 -5.02 6.03
C ILE A 116 1.60 -6.17 6.63
N LYS A 117 1.27 -6.11 7.93
CA LYS A 117 0.43 -7.13 8.57
C LYS A 117 -0.96 -7.17 7.95
N MET A 118 -1.61 -6.02 7.75
CA MET A 118 -2.95 -5.93 7.18
C MET A 118 -2.98 -6.45 5.73
N LEU A 119 -2.04 -6.01 4.89
CA LEU A 119 -1.90 -6.47 3.51
C LEU A 119 -1.68 -7.99 3.45
N ASN A 120 -0.82 -8.53 4.30
CA ASN A 120 -0.59 -9.97 4.39
C ASN A 120 -1.84 -10.73 4.87
N SER A 121 -2.65 -10.17 5.76
CA SER A 121 -3.92 -10.77 6.17
C SER A 121 -4.91 -10.82 5.00
N CYS A 122 -5.00 -9.77 4.18
CA CYS A 122 -5.82 -9.76 2.97
C CYS A 122 -5.38 -10.84 1.95
N ILE A 123 -4.08 -11.11 1.84
CA ILE A 123 -3.57 -12.21 0.98
C ILE A 123 -3.93 -13.58 1.56
N LYS A 124 -3.71 -13.78 2.87
CA LYS A 124 -3.82 -15.11 3.50
C LYS A 124 -5.27 -15.52 3.76
N GLU A 125 -6.12 -14.57 4.09
CA GLU A 125 -7.49 -14.79 4.55
C GLU A 125 -8.46 -13.80 3.88
N PRO A 126 -8.60 -13.82 2.53
CA PRO A 126 -9.37 -12.82 1.78
C PRO A 126 -10.88 -12.83 2.06
N HIS A 127 -11.39 -13.84 2.77
CA HIS A 127 -12.79 -13.88 3.22
C HIS A 127 -12.98 -13.19 4.59
N SER A 128 -11.90 -13.06 5.36
CA SER A 128 -11.89 -12.49 6.71
C SER A 128 -11.33 -11.07 6.71
N PHE A 129 -10.37 -10.76 5.84
CA PHE A 129 -9.71 -9.46 5.75
C PHE A 129 -9.79 -8.93 4.32
N LEU A 130 -10.28 -7.71 4.18
CA LEU A 130 -10.52 -7.05 2.91
C LEU A 130 -9.72 -5.75 2.86
N ALA A 131 -9.16 -5.45 1.69
CA ALA A 131 -8.62 -4.15 1.35
C ALA A 131 -9.57 -3.52 0.32
N VAL A 132 -10.30 -2.48 0.71
CA VAL A 132 -11.27 -1.79 -0.15
C VAL A 132 -10.67 -0.46 -0.56
N PHE A 133 -10.48 -0.25 -1.86
CA PHE A 133 -9.90 0.96 -2.41
C PHE A 133 -10.97 1.78 -3.13
N ILE A 134 -11.31 2.92 -2.55
CA ILE A 134 -12.40 3.78 -3.01
C ILE A 134 -11.79 4.97 -3.75
N MET A 135 -11.98 5.02 -5.06
CA MET A 135 -11.51 6.09 -5.93
C MET A 135 -12.60 7.14 -6.13
N GLN A 136 -12.21 8.41 -6.05
CA GLN A 136 -13.05 9.54 -6.38
C GLN A 136 -12.71 10.10 -7.77
N ARG A 137 -13.66 10.81 -8.37
CA ARG A 137 -13.47 11.43 -9.70
C ARG A 137 -12.45 12.56 -9.73
N ASP A 138 -12.15 13.16 -8.59
CA ASP A 138 -11.12 14.20 -8.47
C ASP A 138 -9.68 13.64 -8.44
N GLY A 139 -9.54 12.30 -8.52
CA GLY A 139 -8.26 11.61 -8.46
C GLY A 139 -7.80 11.32 -7.03
N SER A 140 -8.53 11.75 -6.00
CA SER A 140 -8.31 11.27 -4.64
C SER A 140 -8.81 9.84 -4.47
N ALA A 141 -8.27 9.14 -3.49
CA ALA A 141 -8.73 7.81 -3.13
C ALA A 141 -8.53 7.55 -1.64
N ARG A 142 -9.19 6.51 -1.15
CA ARG A 142 -9.10 6.03 0.22
C ARG A 142 -8.93 4.52 0.24
N LEU A 143 -8.01 4.02 1.07
CA LEU A 143 -7.83 2.59 1.31
C LEU A 143 -8.38 2.23 2.70
N ASP A 144 -9.37 1.35 2.73
CA ASP A 144 -9.95 0.83 3.97
C ASP A 144 -9.57 -0.65 4.16
N PHE A 145 -8.93 -0.97 5.28
CA PHE A 145 -8.75 -2.33 5.74
C PHE A 145 -9.93 -2.73 6.62
N ILE A 146 -10.64 -3.79 6.22
CA ILE A 146 -11.87 -4.23 6.87
C ILE A 146 -11.73 -5.68 7.31
N GLN A 147 -12.12 -5.97 8.54
CA GLN A 147 -12.30 -7.33 9.03
C GLN A 147 -13.77 -7.73 8.95
N ASN A 148 -14.06 -8.83 8.28
CA ASN A 148 -15.35 -9.48 8.28
C ASN A 148 -15.46 -10.37 9.53
N MET A 149 -16.11 -9.86 10.57
CA MET A 149 -16.62 -10.70 11.65
C MET A 149 -17.92 -11.32 11.14
N GLU A 150 -18.20 -12.60 11.41
CA GLU A 150 -19.35 -13.35 10.86
C GLU A 150 -20.70 -12.60 10.85
N TYR A 151 -20.90 -11.66 11.77
CA TYR A 151 -22.11 -10.84 11.94
C TYR A 151 -21.91 -9.33 11.66
N LYS A 152 -20.70 -8.87 11.35
CA LYS A 152 -20.37 -7.45 11.15
C LYS A 152 -19.03 -7.22 10.45
N PHE A 153 -18.99 -6.26 9.53
CA PHE A 153 -17.75 -5.68 9.03
C PHE A 153 -17.21 -4.60 9.99
N VAL A 154 -15.94 -4.70 10.34
CA VAL A 154 -15.23 -3.76 11.23
C VAL A 154 -14.07 -3.16 10.47
N GLU A 155 -14.08 -1.84 10.30
CA GLU A 155 -12.92 -1.10 9.79
C GLU A 155 -11.78 -1.14 10.80
N LEU A 156 -10.59 -1.54 10.35
CA LEU A 156 -9.37 -1.64 11.15
C LEU A 156 -8.48 -0.40 10.97
N LEU A 157 -8.40 0.12 9.75
CA LEU A 157 -7.59 1.27 9.36
C LEU A 157 -8.12 1.82 8.02
N SER A 158 -8.08 3.14 7.88
CA SER A 158 -8.41 3.90 6.68
C SER A 158 -7.27 4.87 6.35
N CYS A 159 -6.84 4.97 5.10
CA CYS A 159 -5.70 5.80 4.68
C CYS A 159 -6.00 6.59 3.42
#